data_AF-A0A090RQP0-F1
#
_entry.id   AF-A0A090RQP0-F1
#
_cell.length_a   1.000
_cell.length_b   1.000
_cell.length_c   1.000
_cell.angle_alpha   90.00
_cell.angle_beta   90.00
_cell.angle_gamma   90.00
#
_symmetry.space_group_name_H-M   'P 1'
#
loop_
_entity.id
_entity.type
_entity.pdbx_description
1 polymer ?
#
loop_
_entity_poly.entity_id
_entity_poly.type
_entity_poly.pdbx_seq_one_letter_code
_entity_poly.pdbx_strand_id
1 'polypeptide(L)'
;MAARKFPVATFLRSREEFDYLQEPDFFHEIFGHCAMLTDPDFAQFTQHYGQLGYQADSKERVYLARLYWFTVEFGLVEQNGDLKIYGGGILSSPGETLYALDDERPLRQAFNVDNVLRTPYRIDIMQPTYFVLDDIRQLYELKQQNLSQDVARAMESGYFLHFLNQRT
;
A
#
# COMPACT_ATOMS: atom_id res chain seq x y z
N MET A 1 -11.44 -5.24 7.74
CA MET A 1 -11.71 -5.35 6.29
C MET A 1 -12.61 -6.50 5.86
N ALA A 2 -12.37 -7.78 6.23
CA ALA A 2 -13.15 -8.93 5.71
C ALA A 2 -14.70 -8.78 5.82
N ALA A 3 -15.16 -8.21 6.93
CA ALA A 3 -16.58 -7.95 7.20
C ALA A 3 -17.08 -6.57 6.71
N ARG A 4 -16.37 -5.92 5.78
CA ARG A 4 -16.65 -4.54 5.30
C ARG A 4 -16.73 -3.51 6.42
N LYS A 5 -15.86 -3.66 7.40
CA LYS A 5 -15.65 -2.70 8.51
C LYS A 5 -14.20 -2.23 8.45
N PHE A 6 -14.02 -0.91 8.33
CA PHE A 6 -12.74 -0.23 8.39
C PHE A 6 -12.57 0.34 9.81
N PRO A 7 -11.49 -0.01 10.54
CA PRO A 7 -11.23 0.57 11.86
C PRO A 7 -10.82 2.03 11.70
N VAL A 8 -11.22 2.88 12.64
CA VAL A 8 -10.83 4.30 12.65
C VAL A 8 -10.30 4.63 14.04
N ALA A 9 -9.11 5.21 14.09
CA ALA A 9 -8.52 5.73 15.32
C ALA A 9 -9.40 6.84 15.92
N THR A 10 -9.48 6.91 17.25
CA THR A 10 -10.34 7.87 17.97
C THR A 10 -9.56 9.04 18.56
N PHE A 11 -8.31 9.21 18.13
CA PHE A 11 -7.45 10.33 18.51
C PHE A 11 -6.98 11.07 17.25
N LEU A 12 -6.55 12.32 17.42
CA LEU A 12 -6.01 13.17 16.36
C LEU A 12 -4.61 13.61 16.79
N ARG A 13 -3.68 13.69 15.83
CA ARG A 13 -2.31 14.16 16.06
C ARG A 13 -2.26 15.55 16.70
N SER A 14 -1.22 15.80 17.49
CA SER A 14 -0.93 17.13 18.02
C SER A 14 -0.40 18.07 16.91
N ARG A 15 -0.20 19.35 17.25
CA ARG A 15 0.40 20.31 16.30
C ARG A 15 1.88 20.03 16.08
N GLU A 16 2.55 19.52 17.10
CA GLU A 16 3.95 19.15 17.08
C GLU A 16 4.20 17.94 16.16
N GLU A 17 3.17 17.10 15.97
CA GLU A 17 3.19 15.91 15.11
C GLU A 17 2.51 16.15 13.75
N PHE A 18 2.25 17.41 13.38
CA PHE A 18 1.47 17.74 12.19
C PHE A 18 2.09 17.16 10.91
N ASP A 19 3.40 17.34 10.75
CA ASP A 19 4.15 16.95 9.55
C ASP A 19 4.47 15.45 9.52
N TYR A 20 4.61 14.80 10.68
CA TYR A 20 4.88 13.38 10.78
C TYR A 20 4.37 12.80 12.10
N LEU A 21 3.58 11.73 11.98
CA LEU A 21 3.15 10.89 13.09
C LEU A 21 3.38 9.43 12.71
N GLN A 22 4.02 8.67 13.61
CA GLN A 22 4.32 7.26 13.37
C GLN A 22 3.07 6.36 13.41
N GLU A 23 2.07 6.73 14.22
CA GLU A 23 0.83 5.97 14.38
C GLU A 23 -0.29 6.58 13.52
N PRO A 24 -1.17 5.77 12.91
CA PRO A 24 -2.29 6.29 12.14
C PRO A 24 -3.32 6.91 13.10
N ASP A 25 -3.61 8.19 12.89
CA ASP A 25 -4.63 8.95 13.62
C ASP A 25 -5.93 9.07 12.83
N PHE A 26 -6.96 9.68 13.44
CA PHE A 26 -8.26 9.89 12.79
C PHE A 26 -8.16 10.54 11.41
N PHE A 27 -7.24 11.50 11.22
CA PHE A 27 -7.05 12.16 9.94
C PHE A 27 -6.52 11.18 8.87
N HIS A 28 -5.50 10.38 9.20
CA HIS A 28 -5.00 9.34 8.29
C HIS A 28 -6.11 8.40 7.83
N GLU A 29 -6.95 7.93 8.76
CA GLU A 29 -8.00 6.96 8.45
C GLU A 29 -9.12 7.55 7.58
N ILE A 30 -9.61 8.75 7.92
CA ILE A 30 -10.73 9.36 7.18
C ILE A 30 -10.26 9.98 5.87
N PHE A 31 -9.19 10.77 5.90
CA PHE A 31 -8.73 11.50 4.72
C PHE A 31 -7.94 10.60 3.77
N GLY A 32 -7.08 9.72 4.32
CA GLY A 32 -6.25 8.83 3.51
C GLY A 32 -7.02 7.65 2.92
N HIS A 33 -7.85 6.99 3.72
CA HIS A 33 -8.44 5.69 3.32
C HIS A 33 -9.92 5.75 2.94
N CYS A 34 -10.75 6.44 3.73
CA CYS A 34 -12.20 6.33 3.57
C CYS A 34 -12.73 6.83 2.22
N ALA A 35 -12.06 7.82 1.60
CA ALA A 35 -12.43 8.30 0.27
C ALA A 35 -12.31 7.18 -0.78
N MET A 36 -11.20 6.44 -0.78
CA MET A 36 -10.95 5.34 -1.72
C MET A 36 -11.88 4.14 -1.49
N LEU A 37 -12.36 3.94 -0.26
CA LEU A 37 -13.36 2.89 0.04
C LEU A 37 -14.74 3.15 -0.60
N THR A 38 -14.96 4.34 -1.17
CA THR A 38 -16.17 4.60 -1.98
C THR A 38 -16.07 4.06 -3.39
N ASP A 39 -14.86 3.78 -3.88
CA ASP A 39 -14.64 3.10 -5.16
C ASP A 39 -14.90 1.59 -5.03
N PRO A 40 -15.73 0.99 -5.90
CA PRO A 40 -16.14 -0.40 -5.77
C PRO A 40 -15.01 -1.40 -6.05
N ASP A 41 -14.03 -1.06 -6.89
CA ASP A 41 -12.92 -1.95 -7.22
C ASP A 41 -11.92 -1.98 -6.06
N PHE A 42 -11.60 -0.81 -5.51
CA PHE A 42 -10.77 -0.68 -4.31
C PHE A 42 -11.42 -1.33 -3.08
N ALA A 43 -12.71 -1.07 -2.83
CA ALA A 43 -13.43 -1.64 -1.68
C ALA A 43 -13.52 -3.18 -1.75
N GLN A 44 -13.67 -3.73 -2.95
CA GLN A 44 -13.69 -5.19 -3.13
C GLN A 44 -12.32 -5.83 -2.94
N PHE A 45 -11.27 -5.19 -3.45
CA PHE A 45 -9.90 -5.63 -3.21
C PHE A 45 -9.58 -5.65 -1.71
N THR A 46 -9.84 -4.56 -1.00
CA THR A 46 -9.55 -4.48 0.45
C THR A 46 -10.38 -5.47 1.27
N GLN A 47 -11.64 -5.75 0.89
CA GLN A 47 -12.42 -6.81 1.50
C GLN A 47 -11.76 -8.18 1.29
N HIS A 48 -11.38 -8.50 0.05
CA HIS A 48 -10.76 -9.77 -0.31
C HIS A 48 -9.41 -9.96 0.41
N TYR A 49 -8.57 -8.92 0.42
CA TYR A 49 -7.34 -8.88 1.22
C TYR A 49 -7.59 -9.24 2.69
N GLY A 50 -8.65 -8.66 3.29
CA GLY A 50 -9.03 -8.98 4.67
C GLY A 50 -9.43 -10.45 4.87
N GLN A 51 -10.04 -11.09 3.87
CA GLN A 51 -10.41 -12.51 3.92
C GLN A 51 -9.16 -13.39 3.81
N LEU A 52 -8.23 -13.06 2.92
CA LEU A 52 -6.95 -13.74 2.80
C LEU A 52 -6.15 -13.67 4.11
N GLY A 53 -6.04 -12.48 4.70
CA GLY A 53 -5.35 -12.29 5.98
C GLY A 53 -5.94 -13.09 7.14
N TYR A 54 -7.25 -13.36 7.12
CA TYR A 54 -7.91 -14.22 8.12
C TYR A 54 -7.51 -15.69 7.99
N GLN A 55 -7.32 -16.17 6.75
CA GLN A 55 -6.96 -17.55 6.44
C GLN A 55 -5.44 -17.80 6.52
N ALA A 56 -4.64 -16.76 6.30
CA ALA A 56 -3.19 -16.82 6.21
C ALA A 56 -2.50 -17.11 7.55
N ASP A 57 -1.41 -17.87 7.50
CA ASP A 57 -0.48 -18.10 8.60
C ASP A 57 0.43 -16.88 8.87
N SER A 58 1.30 -16.99 9.87
CA SER A 58 2.17 -15.87 10.27
C SER A 58 3.20 -15.48 9.20
N LYS A 59 3.68 -16.42 8.38
CA LYS A 59 4.66 -16.15 7.32
C LYS A 59 3.98 -15.54 6.11
N GLU A 60 2.85 -16.09 5.70
CA GLU A 60 2.03 -15.58 4.60
C GLU A 60 1.59 -14.13 4.86
N ARG A 61 1.21 -13.81 6.10
CA ARG A 61 0.84 -12.45 6.51
C ARG A 61 1.94 -11.41 6.28
N VAL A 62 3.22 -11.79 6.34
CA VAL A 62 4.33 -10.86 6.06
C VAL A 62 4.33 -10.45 4.59
N TYR A 63 4.03 -11.38 3.69
CA TYR A 63 3.94 -11.11 2.25
C TYR A 63 2.68 -10.32 1.91
N LEU A 64 1.54 -10.68 2.51
CA LEU A 64 0.30 -9.90 2.40
C LEU A 64 0.48 -8.46 2.91
N ALA A 65 1.22 -8.24 4.01
CA ALA A 65 1.50 -6.91 4.51
C ALA A 65 2.24 -6.03 3.48
N ARG A 66 3.13 -6.60 2.66
CA ARG A 66 3.79 -5.87 1.56
C ARG A 66 2.82 -5.51 0.46
N LEU A 67 1.94 -6.45 0.09
CA LEU A 67 0.89 -6.16 -0.88
C LEU A 67 0.03 -4.98 -0.41
N TYR A 68 -0.37 -4.97 0.86
CA TYR A 68 -1.13 -3.85 1.43
C TYR A 68 -0.32 -2.56 1.46
N TRP A 69 0.95 -2.62 1.88
CA TRP A 69 1.84 -1.46 1.95
C TRP A 69 2.01 -0.77 0.58
N PHE A 70 2.34 -1.54 -0.45
CA PHE A 70 2.60 -1.00 -1.79
C PHE A 70 1.33 -0.77 -2.63
N THR A 71 0.14 -1.00 -2.05
CA THR A 71 -1.13 -0.67 -2.69
C THR A 71 -1.93 0.31 -1.83
N VAL A 72 -2.61 -0.18 -0.81
CA VAL A 72 -3.53 0.59 0.04
C VAL A 72 -2.82 1.76 0.75
N GLU A 73 -1.58 1.60 1.18
CA GLU A 73 -0.86 2.66 1.90
C GLU A 73 -0.06 3.59 0.96
N PHE A 74 0.74 3.03 0.05
CA PHE A 74 1.69 3.77 -0.78
C PHE A 74 1.57 3.47 -2.28
N GLY A 75 0.35 3.21 -2.76
CA GLY A 75 0.09 2.94 -4.17
C GLY A 75 -0.10 4.21 -5.03
N LEU A 76 0.39 4.14 -6.26
CA LEU A 76 0.19 5.14 -7.31
C LEU A 76 -0.58 4.53 -8.49
N VAL A 77 -1.28 5.36 -9.25
CA VAL A 77 -2.00 4.95 -10.46
C VAL A 77 -1.73 5.95 -11.58
N GLU A 78 -1.43 5.46 -12.76
CA GLU A 78 -1.41 6.26 -13.98
C GLU A 78 -2.81 6.28 -14.58
N GLN A 79 -3.34 7.46 -14.88
CA GLN A 79 -4.66 7.60 -15.48
C GLN A 79 -4.62 8.68 -16.55
N ASN A 80 -4.89 8.30 -17.80
CA ASN A 80 -4.83 9.19 -18.96
C ASN A 80 -3.46 9.87 -19.15
N GLY A 81 -2.36 9.20 -18.76
CA GLY A 81 -1.01 9.74 -18.82
C GLY A 81 -0.61 10.62 -17.63
N ASP A 82 -1.51 10.83 -16.66
CA ASP A 82 -1.22 11.53 -15.42
C ASP A 82 -0.97 10.54 -14.29
N LEU A 83 0.16 10.70 -13.60
CA LEU A 83 0.46 9.96 -12.38
C LEU A 83 -0.33 10.55 -11.20
N LYS A 84 -1.07 9.69 -10.49
CA LYS A 84 -1.93 10.06 -9.37
C LYS A 84 -1.70 9.16 -8.16
N ILE A 85 -2.11 9.66 -7.01
CA ILE A 85 -2.01 8.97 -5.72
C ILE A 85 -3.36 8.33 -5.39
N TYR A 86 -3.34 7.08 -4.94
CA TYR A 86 -4.49 6.46 -4.29
C TYR A 86 -4.16 5.86 -2.91
N GLY A 87 -2.88 5.71 -2.58
CA GLY A 87 -2.44 5.21 -1.28
C GLY A 87 -2.74 6.17 -0.13
N GLY A 88 -3.38 5.68 0.93
CA GLY A 88 -3.82 6.51 2.06
C GLY A 88 -2.69 7.07 2.92
N GLY A 89 -1.56 6.37 3.01
CA GLY A 89 -0.34 6.85 3.64
C GLY A 89 0.24 8.07 2.94
N ILE A 90 0.20 8.09 1.60
CA ILE A 90 0.63 9.24 0.81
C ILE A 90 -0.38 10.38 0.95
N LEU A 91 -1.68 10.12 0.76
CA LEU A 91 -2.75 11.13 0.81
C LEU A 91 -2.83 11.86 2.16
N SER A 92 -2.42 11.21 3.25
CA SER A 92 -2.44 11.77 4.60
C SER A 92 -1.10 12.38 5.06
N SER A 93 -0.10 12.42 4.17
CA SER A 93 1.22 12.99 4.41
C SER A 93 1.53 14.08 3.37
N PRO A 94 1.57 15.36 3.75
CA PRO A 94 1.93 16.45 2.84
C PRO A 94 3.32 16.26 2.20
N GLY A 95 4.29 15.81 2.99
CA GLY A 95 5.65 15.55 2.50
C GLY A 95 5.71 14.40 1.51
N GLU A 96 5.06 13.28 1.83
CA GLU A 96 5.04 12.11 0.94
C GLU A 96 4.28 12.40 -0.36
N THR A 97 3.21 13.20 -0.30
CA THR A 97 2.43 13.60 -1.48
C THR A 97 3.30 14.29 -2.54
N LEU A 98 4.10 15.28 -2.12
CA LEU A 98 5.01 15.99 -3.02
C LEU A 98 6.16 15.07 -3.46
N TYR A 99 6.73 14.32 -2.53
CA TYR A 99 7.86 13.44 -2.80
C TYR A 99 7.51 12.31 -3.79
N ALA A 100 6.34 11.68 -3.65
CA ALA A 100 5.89 10.58 -4.49
C ALA A 100 5.61 10.98 -5.94
N LEU A 101 5.21 12.23 -6.19
CA LEU A 101 4.87 12.72 -7.53
C LEU A 101 6.01 13.48 -8.22
N ASP A 102 6.71 14.35 -7.49
CA ASP A 102 7.56 15.37 -8.11
C ASP A 102 9.06 15.11 -7.93
N ASP A 103 9.46 14.32 -6.93
CA ASP A 103 10.88 14.06 -6.66
C ASP A 103 11.46 13.01 -7.64
N GLU A 104 12.71 13.18 -8.05
CA GLU A 104 13.40 12.25 -8.96
C GLU A 104 14.04 11.05 -8.23
N ARG A 105 14.25 11.15 -6.91
CA ARG A 105 14.89 10.11 -6.10
C ARG A 105 14.09 8.81 -6.00
N PRO A 106 12.77 8.80 -5.76
CA PRO A 106 12.03 7.56 -5.61
C PRO A 106 11.83 6.85 -6.95
N LEU A 107 11.97 5.52 -6.93
CA LEU A 107 11.67 4.69 -8.08
C LEU A 107 10.16 4.49 -8.20
N ARG A 108 9.60 4.78 -9.37
CA ARG A 108 8.20 4.50 -9.72
C ARG A 108 8.19 3.34 -10.70
N GLN A 109 7.78 2.17 -10.22
CA GLN A 109 7.84 0.92 -10.98
C GLN A 109 6.45 0.49 -11.40
N ALA A 110 6.30 -0.08 -12.59
CA ALA A 110 5.05 -0.70 -12.98
C ALA A 110 4.67 -1.80 -11.98
N PHE A 111 3.39 -1.86 -11.62
CA PHE A 111 2.90 -2.83 -10.67
C PHE A 111 3.09 -4.26 -11.18
N ASN A 112 3.71 -5.09 -10.34
CA ASN A 112 3.83 -6.52 -10.57
C ASN A 112 3.70 -7.24 -9.23
N VAL A 113 2.78 -8.19 -9.14
CA VAL A 113 2.43 -8.85 -7.87
C VAL A 113 3.63 -9.60 -7.26
N ASP A 114 4.45 -10.28 -8.06
CA ASP A 114 5.65 -10.97 -7.55
C ASP A 114 6.65 -9.95 -6.98
N ASN A 115 6.87 -8.85 -7.71
CA ASN A 115 7.79 -7.81 -7.25
C ASN A 115 7.32 -7.18 -5.94
N VAL A 116 6.05 -6.82 -5.86
CA VAL A 116 5.43 -6.23 -4.67
C VAL A 116 5.55 -7.16 -3.46
N LEU A 117 5.20 -8.44 -3.63
CA LEU A 117 5.26 -9.44 -2.55
C LEU A 117 6.69 -9.67 -2.04
N ARG A 118 7.71 -9.41 -2.86
CA ARG A 118 9.12 -9.69 -2.55
C ARG A 118 9.94 -8.45 -2.20
N THR A 119 9.34 -7.27 -2.29
CA THR A 119 10.01 -6.00 -1.98
C THR A 119 9.90 -5.68 -0.48
N PRO A 120 11.01 -5.53 0.25
CA PRO A 120 10.98 -5.06 1.63
C PRO A 120 10.64 -3.57 1.71
N TYR A 121 10.06 -3.13 2.83
CA TYR A 121 9.77 -1.73 3.10
C TYR A 121 10.17 -1.33 4.51
N ARG A 122 10.24 -0.02 4.73
CA ARG A 122 10.46 0.61 6.05
C ARG A 122 9.36 1.63 6.30
N ILE A 123 8.90 1.69 7.54
CA ILE A 123 7.76 2.52 7.97
C ILE A 123 8.19 3.94 8.39
N ASP A 124 9.48 4.16 8.62
CA ASP A 124 10.05 5.34 9.26
C ASP A 124 10.85 6.25 8.31
N ILE A 125 10.66 6.06 7.01
CA ILE A 125 11.33 6.83 5.95
C ILE A 125 10.34 7.16 4.82
N MET A 126 10.68 8.20 4.05
CA MET A 126 10.06 8.45 2.73
C MET A 126 10.33 7.24 1.82
N GLN A 127 9.30 6.77 1.10
CA GLN A 127 9.39 5.51 0.39
C GLN A 127 10.34 5.61 -0.81
N PRO A 128 11.40 4.79 -0.87
CA PRO A 128 12.34 4.82 -2.00
C PRO A 128 11.74 4.19 -3.26
N THR A 129 10.60 3.51 -3.15
CA THR A 129 9.95 2.81 -4.27
C THR A 129 8.44 2.83 -4.11
N TYR A 130 7.76 3.16 -5.20
CA TYR A 130 6.32 3.11 -5.37
C TYR A 130 5.97 2.17 -6.53
N PHE A 131 4.83 1.50 -6.43
CA PHE A 131 4.29 0.72 -7.53
C PHE A 131 3.10 1.45 -8.16
N VAL A 132 3.15 1.56 -9.48
CA VAL A 132 2.21 2.29 -10.32
C VAL A 132 1.29 1.30 -11.01
N LEU A 133 0.00 1.41 -10.74
CA LEU A 133 -1.05 0.74 -11.49
C LEU A 133 -1.30 1.49 -12.80
N ASP A 134 -1.58 0.78 -13.88
CA ASP A 134 -2.06 1.38 -15.15
C ASP A 134 -3.53 1.77 -15.07
N ASP A 135 -4.30 1.14 -14.18
CA ASP A 135 -5.70 1.42 -13.90
C ASP A 135 -6.05 0.88 -12.51
N ILE A 136 -6.91 1.58 -11.76
CA ILE A 136 -7.33 1.14 -10.42
C ILE A 136 -8.02 -0.24 -10.45
N ARG A 137 -8.63 -0.59 -11.60
CA ARG A 137 -9.25 -1.89 -11.86
C ARG A 137 -8.28 -3.06 -11.70
N GLN A 138 -6.97 -2.85 -11.84
CA GLN A 138 -5.97 -3.88 -11.55
C GLN A 138 -6.09 -4.41 -10.11
N LEU A 139 -6.53 -3.59 -9.14
CA LEU A 139 -6.81 -4.06 -7.78
C LEU A 139 -7.99 -5.04 -7.74
N TYR A 140 -9.04 -4.79 -8.53
CA TYR A 140 -10.14 -5.73 -8.68
C TYR A 140 -9.69 -7.02 -9.38
N GLU A 141 -8.81 -6.93 -10.37
CA GLU A 141 -8.26 -8.09 -11.06
C GLU A 141 -7.43 -8.98 -10.12
N LEU A 142 -6.68 -8.39 -9.18
CA LEU A 142 -5.96 -9.14 -8.15
C LEU A 142 -6.89 -10.02 -7.31
N LYS A 143 -8.10 -9.56 -7.00
CA LYS A 143 -9.11 -10.39 -6.30
C LYS A 143 -9.50 -11.63 -7.11
N GLN A 144 -9.44 -11.56 -8.44
CA GLN A 144 -9.79 -12.67 -9.32
C GLN A 144 -8.61 -13.63 -9.53
N GLN A 145 -7.40 -13.22 -9.16
CA GLN A 145 -6.19 -14.04 -9.20
C GLN A 145 -6.09 -14.92 -7.95
N ASN A 146 -5.25 -15.95 -8.02
CA ASN A 146 -4.96 -16.81 -6.87
C ASN A 146 -3.82 -16.20 -6.03
N LEU A 147 -4.13 -15.14 -5.29
CA LEU A 147 -3.15 -14.43 -4.45
C LEU A 147 -2.46 -15.35 -3.42
N SER A 148 -3.15 -16.38 -2.92
CA SER A 148 -2.53 -17.38 -2.04
C SER A 148 -1.40 -18.14 -2.75
N GLN A 149 -1.60 -18.48 -4.03
CA GLN A 149 -0.56 -19.12 -4.84
C GLN A 149 0.58 -18.13 -5.16
N ASP A 150 0.27 -16.85 -5.38
CA ASP A 150 1.30 -15.81 -5.58
C ASP A 150 2.18 -15.65 -4.33
N VAL A 151 1.56 -15.62 -3.15
CA VAL A 151 2.27 -15.60 -1.87
C VAL A 151 3.16 -16.83 -1.71
N ALA A 152 2.66 -18.04 -2.00
CA ALA A 152 3.45 -19.26 -1.92
C ALA A 152 4.68 -19.21 -2.84
N ARG A 153 4.51 -18.75 -4.10
CA ARG A 153 5.62 -18.59 -5.05
C ARG A 153 6.64 -17.55 -4.58
N ALA A 154 6.18 -16.43 -4.04
CA ALA A 154 7.04 -15.38 -3.49
C ALA A 154 7.81 -15.87 -2.24
N MET A 155 7.21 -16.74 -1.43
CA MET A 155 7.86 -17.40 -0.30
C MET A 155 8.98 -18.34 -0.73
N GLU A 156 8.74 -19.16 -1.75
CA GLU A 156 9.76 -20.04 -2.34
C GLU A 156 10.92 -19.24 -2.96
N SER A 157 10.61 -18.11 -3.60
CA SER A 157 11.58 -17.29 -4.32
C SER A 157 12.38 -16.34 -3.40
N GLY A 158 11.94 -16.14 -2.16
CA GLY A 158 12.57 -15.24 -1.19
C GLY A 158 12.52 -13.76 -1.58
N TYR A 159 13.09 -12.90 -0.74
CA TYR A 159 13.08 -11.44 -0.93
C TYR A 159 14.12 -10.98 -1.95
N PHE A 160 13.85 -9.82 -2.56
CA PHE A 160 14.89 -9.12 -3.32
C PHE A 160 15.92 -8.51 -2.37
N LEU A 161 17.11 -9.12 -2.34
CA LEU A 161 18.22 -8.71 -1.47
C LEU A 161 18.74 -7.29 -1.78
N HIS A 162 18.60 -6.80 -3.02
CA HIS A 162 19.10 -5.47 -3.41
C HIS A 162 18.37 -4.32 -2.69
N PHE A 163 17.10 -4.49 -2.33
CA PHE A 163 16.32 -3.49 -1.58
C PHE A 163 16.64 -3.48 -0.08
N LEU A 164 17.29 -4.51 0.46
CA LEU A 164 17.70 -4.54 1.87
C LEU A 164 18.90 -3.64 2.18
N ASN A 165 19.64 -3.20 1.14
CA ASN A 165 20.89 -2.44 1.26
C ASN A 165 20.75 -0.93 1.04
N GLN A 166 19.54 -0.38 0.91
CA GLN A 166 19.34 1.07 0.87
C GLN A 166 19.44 1.71 2.28
N ARG A 167 20.57 1.47 2.93
CA ARG A 167 21.03 2.17 4.14
C ARG A 167 21.97 3.29 3.72
N THR A 168 21.43 4.43 3.32
CA THR A 168 22.12 5.73 3.40
C THR A 168 21.07 6.82 3.51
#